data_AF-G7VHI8-F1
#
_entry.id   AF-G7VHI8-F1
#
_cell.length_a   1.000
_cell.length_b   1.000
_cell.length_c   1.000
_cell.angle_alpha   90.00
_cell.angle_beta   90.00
_cell.angle_gamma   90.00
#
_symmetry.space_group_name_H-M   'P 1'
#
loop_
_entity.id
_entity.type
_entity.pdbx_description
1 polymer ?
#
loop_
_entity_poly.entity_id
_entity_poly.type
_entity_poly.pdbx_seq_one_letter_code
_entity_poly.pdbx_strand_id
1 'polypeptide(L)'
;MVDSVSRNSGSGVISKPALGGEGVGKFFKKWLVNYVIDISYIVNSMVAQAPLVAVAVLVLYYKIVEVRRDLATLEKRVERIEEEVGRNRIELAEVKSSVAHLSTRLAALESRVASVESGLADVKNALEGVRGELFRVRGELGELKERVRVMGEAVYNFHDAFINFPSGKSLVSNSEAVLLRGLLKQLSPEARSRYYTPEVRKRLLELLDKDIEAYTWEDVNELRKIAEAILNEYFETKREDLLRYYPKLRTYIAIIEGILMRKQLEKLQEKKPTPEG
;
A
#
# COMPACT_ATOMS: atom_id res chain seq x y z
N MET A 1 -37.90 -93.13 -22.88
CA MET A 1 -38.93 -92.43 -23.67
C MET A 1 -38.62 -92.71 -25.14
N VAL A 2 -39.03 -93.83 -25.77
CA VAL A 2 -40.33 -94.56 -25.67
C VAL A 2 -41.43 -93.55 -26.01
N ASP A 3 -42.12 -93.53 -27.16
CA ASP A 3 -42.66 -94.56 -28.05
C ASP A 3 -42.74 -94.02 -29.51
N SER A 4 -42.60 -94.75 -30.62
CA SER A 4 -43.01 -96.10 -31.03
C SER A 4 -44.47 -96.23 -31.49
N VAL A 5 -44.65 -96.65 -32.77
CA VAL A 5 -45.71 -97.56 -33.27
C VAL A 5 -47.11 -96.91 -33.48
N SER A 6 -47.96 -97.18 -34.48
CA SER A 6 -48.18 -98.34 -35.35
C SER A 6 -48.98 -97.97 -36.61
N ARG A 7 -48.52 -98.51 -37.75
CA ARG A 7 -49.25 -99.37 -38.71
C ARG A 7 -50.79 -99.25 -38.79
N ASN A 8 -51.28 -99.14 -40.03
CA ASN A 8 -52.24 -100.14 -40.48
C ASN A 8 -51.92 -100.64 -41.88
N SER A 9 -51.92 -101.96 -41.97
CA SER A 9 -51.54 -102.83 -43.08
C SER A 9 -52.81 -103.35 -43.74
N GLY A 10 -52.99 -103.06 -45.02
CA GLY A 10 -53.88 -103.83 -45.89
C GLY A 10 -53.03 -104.76 -46.75
N SER A 11 -52.94 -106.03 -46.35
CA SER A 11 -52.31 -107.07 -47.16
C SER A 11 -53.21 -107.44 -48.34
N GLY A 12 -52.74 -107.18 -49.56
CA GLY A 12 -53.26 -107.80 -50.78
C GLY A 12 -52.11 -108.57 -51.42
N VAL A 13 -52.02 -109.86 -51.15
CA VAL A 13 -51.27 -110.80 -51.99
C VAL A 13 -51.92 -110.75 -53.38
N ILE A 14 -51.16 -110.51 -54.45
CA ILE A 14 -51.31 -111.12 -55.79
C ILE A 14 -50.07 -110.72 -56.63
N SER A 15 -49.23 -111.74 -56.84
CA SER A 15 -48.50 -112.09 -58.07
C SER A 15 -47.74 -111.01 -58.88
N LYS A 16 -46.42 -111.24 -59.00
CA LYS A 16 -45.54 -110.62 -60.03
C LYS A 16 -46.17 -110.74 -61.43
N PRO A 17 -46.39 -109.62 -62.15
CA PRO A 17 -46.55 -109.68 -63.59
C PRO A 17 -45.16 -109.63 -64.24
N ALA A 18 -44.75 -110.76 -64.81
CA ALA A 18 -43.68 -110.79 -65.81
C ALA A 18 -44.22 -110.18 -67.10
N LEU A 19 -43.77 -108.97 -67.47
CA LEU A 19 -44.08 -108.39 -68.77
C LEU A 19 -42.87 -107.63 -69.36
N GLY A 20 -42.28 -108.27 -70.37
CA GLY A 20 -41.59 -107.80 -71.58
C GLY A 20 -41.01 -106.38 -71.68
N GLY A 21 -39.75 -106.33 -72.15
CA GLY A 21 -38.93 -105.14 -72.42
C GLY A 21 -39.42 -104.16 -73.50
N GLU A 22 -40.67 -104.23 -73.97
CA GLU A 22 -41.22 -103.28 -74.96
C GLU A 22 -42.05 -102.13 -74.35
N GLY A 23 -42.45 -102.24 -73.07
CA GLY A 23 -43.27 -101.21 -72.41
C GLY A 23 -42.49 -100.01 -71.87
N VAL A 24 -41.27 -100.23 -71.38
CA VAL A 24 -40.46 -99.21 -70.69
C VAL A 24 -40.00 -98.11 -71.65
N GLY A 25 -39.64 -98.46 -72.89
CA GLY A 25 -39.22 -97.49 -73.91
C GLY A 25 -40.34 -96.55 -74.38
N LYS A 26 -41.57 -97.06 -74.56
CA LYS A 26 -42.74 -96.22 -74.89
C LYS A 26 -43.16 -95.34 -73.71
N PHE A 27 -43.04 -95.83 -72.48
CA PHE A 27 -43.33 -95.06 -71.28
C PHE A 27 -42.31 -93.92 -71.10
N PHE A 28 -41.01 -94.19 -71.26
CA PHE A 28 -39.95 -93.16 -71.22
C PHE A 28 -40.10 -92.13 -72.34
N LYS A 29 -40.45 -92.55 -73.57
CA LYS A 29 -40.67 -91.64 -74.70
C LYS A 29 -41.91 -90.76 -74.49
N LYS A 30 -43.00 -91.31 -73.94
CA LYS A 30 -44.22 -90.55 -73.59
C LYS A 30 -43.99 -89.64 -72.37
N TRP A 31 -43.18 -90.07 -71.40
CA TRP A 31 -42.78 -89.28 -70.24
C TRP A 31 -41.87 -88.10 -70.63
N LEU A 32 -40.90 -88.31 -71.53
CA LEU A 32 -40.06 -87.23 -72.10
C LEU A 32 -40.87 -86.24 -72.94
N VAL A 33 -41.87 -86.70 -73.70
CA VAL A 33 -42.72 -85.83 -74.55
C VAL A 33 -43.72 -85.01 -73.71
N ASN A 34 -44.14 -85.50 -72.53
CA ASN A 34 -45.18 -84.86 -71.72
C ASN A 34 -44.66 -84.15 -70.45
N TYR A 35 -43.37 -84.33 -70.12
CA TYR A 35 -42.65 -83.64 -69.04
C TYR A 35 -41.56 -82.71 -69.62
N VAL A 36 -41.84 -82.14 -70.79
CA VAL A 36 -41.19 -80.89 -71.19
C VAL A 36 -41.93 -79.83 -70.39
N ILE A 37 -41.39 -79.40 -69.23
CA ILE A 37 -41.64 -78.02 -68.81
C ILE A 37 -41.25 -77.23 -70.02
N ASP A 38 -42.22 -76.61 -70.68
CA ASP A 38 -42.12 -76.17 -72.04
C ASP A 38 -40.95 -75.18 -72.14
N ILE A 39 -39.75 -75.68 -72.47
CA ILE A 39 -38.49 -74.92 -72.36
C ILE A 39 -38.60 -73.70 -73.27
N SER A 40 -39.32 -73.85 -74.38
CA SER A 40 -39.73 -72.79 -75.28
C SER A 40 -40.50 -71.67 -74.58
N TYR A 41 -41.43 -71.98 -73.67
CA TYR A 41 -42.17 -70.96 -72.91
C TYR A 41 -41.29 -70.28 -71.86
N ILE A 42 -40.41 -71.03 -71.19
CA ILE A 42 -39.43 -70.43 -70.27
C ILE A 42 -38.49 -69.50 -71.05
N VAL A 43 -37.89 -69.97 -72.14
CA VAL A 43 -36.98 -69.18 -72.99
C VAL A 43 -37.71 -67.96 -73.58
N ASN A 44 -38.94 -68.12 -74.08
CA ASN A 44 -39.71 -67.01 -74.64
C ASN A 44 -40.13 -66.00 -73.56
N SER A 45 -40.44 -66.45 -72.34
CA SER A 45 -40.71 -65.59 -71.19
C SER A 45 -39.46 -64.85 -70.70
N MET A 46 -38.28 -65.48 -70.77
CA MET A 46 -36.99 -64.85 -70.47
C MET A 46 -36.61 -63.81 -71.53
N VAL A 47 -36.80 -64.14 -72.81
CA VAL A 47 -36.57 -63.21 -73.94
C VAL A 47 -37.54 -62.03 -73.87
N ALA A 48 -38.81 -62.25 -73.50
CA ALA A 48 -39.80 -61.19 -73.32
C ALA A 48 -39.47 -60.25 -72.14
N GLN A 49 -38.79 -60.72 -71.10
CA GLN A 49 -38.38 -59.91 -69.93
C GLN A 49 -37.00 -59.26 -70.09
N ALA A 50 -36.17 -59.72 -71.04
CA ALA A 50 -34.82 -59.19 -71.26
C ALA A 50 -34.77 -57.65 -71.44
N PRO A 51 -35.71 -56.99 -72.16
CA PRO A 51 -35.73 -55.52 -72.24
C PRO A 51 -36.00 -54.85 -70.89
N LEU A 52 -36.89 -55.40 -70.07
CA LEU A 52 -37.24 -54.83 -68.76
C LEU A 52 -36.07 -54.96 -67.77
N VAL A 53 -35.39 -56.10 -67.77
CA VAL A 53 -34.18 -56.33 -66.97
C VAL A 53 -33.07 -55.38 -67.41
N ALA A 54 -32.86 -55.19 -68.71
CA ALA A 54 -31.87 -54.25 -69.24
C ALA A 54 -32.15 -52.80 -68.78
N VAL A 55 -33.42 -52.37 -68.80
CA VAL A 55 -33.81 -51.05 -68.28
C VAL A 55 -33.54 -50.93 -66.78
N ALA A 56 -33.90 -51.95 -65.99
CA ALA A 56 -33.63 -51.95 -64.55
C ALA A 56 -32.12 -51.86 -64.24
N VAL A 57 -31.29 -52.60 -64.98
CA VAL A 57 -29.83 -52.55 -64.88
C VAL A 57 -29.28 -51.17 -65.29
N LEU A 58 -29.80 -50.55 -66.35
CA LEU A 58 -29.41 -49.20 -66.76
C LEU A 58 -29.74 -48.17 -65.68
N VAL A 59 -30.96 -48.20 -65.12
CA VAL A 59 -31.35 -47.29 -64.02
C VAL A 59 -30.44 -47.51 -62.80
N LEU A 60 -30.16 -48.76 -62.44
CA LEU A 60 -29.23 -49.07 -61.35
C LEU A 60 -27.82 -48.54 -61.64
N TYR A 61 -27.33 -48.70 -62.87
CA TYR A 61 -26.05 -48.16 -63.31
C TYR A 61 -25.99 -46.63 -63.16
N TYR A 62 -27.02 -45.91 -63.61
CA TYR A 62 -27.09 -44.45 -63.45
C TYR A 62 -27.07 -44.04 -61.98
N LYS A 63 -27.84 -44.71 -61.11
CA LYS A 63 -27.83 -44.44 -59.66
C LYS A 63 -26.45 -44.71 -59.03
N ILE A 64 -25.78 -45.80 -59.42
CA ILE A 64 -24.42 -46.09 -58.95
C ILE A 64 -23.44 -44.99 -59.37
N VAL A 65 -23.54 -44.49 -60.61
CA VAL A 65 -22.69 -43.39 -61.11
C VAL A 65 -22.96 -42.09 -60.34
N GLU A 66 -24.22 -41.78 -60.03
CA GLU A 66 -24.60 -40.62 -59.23
C GLU A 66 -24.03 -40.69 -57.81
N VAL A 67 -24.24 -41.82 -57.11
CA VAL A 67 -23.69 -42.06 -55.76
C VAL A 67 -22.16 -41.92 -55.76
N ARG A 68 -21.47 -42.38 -56.81
CA ARG A 68 -20.01 -42.20 -56.92
C ARG A 68 -19.59 -40.73 -57.04
N ARG A 69 -20.37 -39.90 -57.74
CA ARG A 69 -20.09 -38.45 -57.83
C ARG A 69 -20.31 -37.74 -56.49
N ASP A 70 -21.37 -38.13 -55.78
CA ASP A 70 -21.66 -37.59 -54.45
C ASP A 70 -20.57 -37.97 -53.45
N LEU A 71 -20.12 -39.23 -53.47
CA LEU A 71 -18.99 -39.69 -52.66
C LEU A 71 -17.71 -38.89 -52.94
N ALA A 72 -17.36 -38.71 -54.21
CA ALA A 72 -16.18 -37.91 -54.58
C ALA A 72 -16.30 -36.44 -54.13
N THR A 73 -17.52 -35.90 -54.06
CA THR A 73 -17.78 -34.55 -53.55
C THR A 73 -17.66 -34.50 -52.03
N LEU A 74 -18.16 -35.51 -51.32
CA LEU A 74 -18.01 -35.65 -49.88
C LEU A 74 -16.55 -35.77 -49.48
N GLU A 75 -15.76 -36.60 -50.18
CA GLU A 75 -14.31 -36.75 -49.92
C GLU A 75 -13.58 -35.41 -49.95
N LYS A 76 -13.82 -34.59 -50.99
CA LYS A 76 -13.24 -33.23 -51.09
C LYS A 76 -13.67 -32.29 -49.97
N ARG A 77 -14.93 -32.43 -49.49
CA ARG A 77 -15.42 -31.62 -48.36
C ARG A 77 -14.76 -32.05 -47.06
N VAL A 78 -14.56 -33.35 -46.86
CA VAL A 78 -13.87 -33.90 -45.69
C VAL A 78 -12.42 -33.42 -45.67
N GLU A 79 -11.69 -33.53 -46.79
CA GLU A 79 -10.32 -33.05 -46.91
C GLU A 79 -10.18 -31.56 -46.54
N ARG A 80 -11.07 -30.69 -47.05
CA ARG A 80 -11.08 -29.27 -46.68
C ARG A 80 -11.36 -29.03 -45.19
N ILE A 81 -12.27 -29.80 -44.59
CA ILE A 81 -12.59 -29.69 -43.16
C ILE A 81 -11.35 -30.11 -42.34
N GLU A 82 -10.64 -31.16 -42.75
CA GLU A 82 -9.42 -31.60 -42.07
C GLU A 82 -8.32 -30.51 -42.12
N GLU A 83 -8.15 -29.85 -43.26
CA GLU A 83 -7.24 -28.70 -43.40
C GLU A 83 -7.63 -27.52 -42.49
N GLU A 84 -8.92 -27.17 -42.45
CA GLU A 84 -9.45 -26.11 -41.59
C GLU A 84 -9.27 -26.45 -40.09
N VAL A 85 -9.58 -27.68 -39.69
CA VAL A 85 -9.36 -28.16 -38.33
C VAL A 85 -7.87 -28.12 -37.97
N GLY A 86 -6.99 -28.49 -38.91
CA GLY A 86 -5.54 -28.40 -38.75
C GLY A 86 -5.07 -26.97 -38.48
N ARG A 87 -5.53 -26.01 -39.30
CA ARG A 87 -5.22 -24.58 -39.10
C ARG A 87 -5.75 -24.05 -37.77
N ASN A 88 -7.01 -24.33 -37.45
CA ASN A 88 -7.62 -23.90 -36.19
C ASN A 88 -6.86 -24.45 -34.97
N ARG A 89 -6.32 -25.67 -35.04
CA ARG A 89 -5.51 -26.25 -33.96
C ARG A 89 -4.20 -25.50 -33.74
N ILE A 90 -3.57 -25.02 -34.82
CA ILE A 90 -2.35 -24.20 -34.74
C ILE A 90 -2.67 -22.83 -34.12
N GLU A 91 -3.71 -22.16 -34.62
CA GLU A 91 -4.16 -20.87 -34.08
C GLU A 91 -4.52 -20.97 -32.59
N LEU A 92 -5.23 -22.03 -32.19
CA LEU A 92 -5.57 -22.26 -30.79
C LEU A 92 -4.32 -22.45 -29.91
N ALA A 93 -3.29 -23.11 -30.42
CA ALA A 93 -2.03 -23.29 -29.70
C ALA A 93 -1.30 -21.95 -29.52
N GLU A 94 -1.31 -21.08 -30.53
CA GLU A 94 -0.73 -19.74 -30.47
C GLU A 94 -1.47 -18.83 -29.48
N VAL A 95 -2.81 -18.85 -29.52
CA VAL A 95 -3.64 -18.13 -28.55
C VAL A 95 -3.33 -18.60 -27.12
N LYS A 96 -3.22 -19.91 -26.89
CA LYS A 96 -2.88 -20.46 -25.58
C LYS A 96 -1.50 -19.98 -25.10
N SER A 97 -0.51 -19.93 -25.99
CA SER A 97 0.82 -19.39 -25.68
C SER A 97 0.76 -17.91 -25.30
N SER A 98 0.01 -17.12 -26.08
CA SER A 98 -0.18 -15.68 -25.83
C SER A 98 -0.85 -15.41 -24.48
N VAL A 99 -1.89 -16.19 -24.13
CA VAL A 99 -2.57 -16.10 -22.83
C VAL A 99 -1.63 -16.46 -21.68
N ALA A 100 -0.79 -17.49 -21.84
CA ALA A 100 0.22 -17.83 -20.83
C ALA A 100 1.23 -16.69 -20.63
N HIS A 101 1.72 -16.08 -21.71
CA HIS A 101 2.64 -14.95 -21.63
C HIS A 101 1.99 -13.72 -20.98
N LEU A 102 0.73 -13.42 -21.29
CA LEU A 102 -0.03 -12.35 -20.64
C LEU A 102 -0.21 -12.60 -19.14
N SER A 103 -0.46 -13.85 -18.74
CA SER A 103 -0.57 -14.23 -17.33
C SER A 103 0.73 -13.97 -16.57
N THR A 104 1.87 -14.33 -17.15
CA THR A 104 3.19 -14.03 -16.57
C THR A 104 3.44 -12.52 -16.45
N ARG A 105 3.07 -11.75 -17.48
CA ARG A 105 3.20 -10.28 -17.44
C ARG A 105 2.31 -9.65 -16.38
N LEU A 106 1.10 -10.16 -16.19
CA LEU A 106 0.17 -9.68 -15.17
C LEU A 106 0.75 -9.92 -13.77
N ALA A 107 1.25 -11.13 -13.49
CA ALA A 107 1.90 -11.43 -12.21
C ALA A 107 3.12 -10.53 -11.94
N ALA A 108 3.93 -10.25 -12.95
CA ALA A 108 5.04 -9.31 -12.83
C ALA A 108 4.57 -7.87 -12.56
N LEU A 109 3.45 -7.45 -13.15
CA LEU A 109 2.86 -6.14 -12.91
C LEU A 109 2.31 -6.04 -11.48
N GLU A 110 1.62 -7.05 -10.98
CA GLU A 110 1.14 -7.12 -9.59
C GLU A 110 2.30 -6.98 -8.59
N SER A 111 3.40 -7.69 -8.83
CA SER A 111 4.61 -7.57 -8.02
C SER A 111 5.19 -6.15 -8.02
N ARG A 112 5.23 -5.49 -9.18
CA ARG A 112 5.69 -4.10 -9.31
C ARG A 112 4.76 -3.12 -8.58
N VAL A 113 3.45 -3.32 -8.68
CA VAL A 113 2.46 -2.50 -7.96
C VAL A 113 2.65 -2.64 -6.46
N ALA A 114 2.78 -3.85 -5.93
CA ALA A 114 3.05 -4.08 -4.50
C ALA A 114 4.35 -3.40 -4.04
N SER A 115 5.40 -3.44 -4.85
CA SER A 115 6.67 -2.73 -4.56
C SER A 115 6.49 -1.21 -4.53
N VAL A 116 5.70 -0.64 -5.45
CA VAL A 116 5.38 0.80 -5.46
C VAL A 116 4.56 1.19 -4.24
N GLU A 117 3.57 0.38 -3.84
CA GLU A 117 2.77 0.62 -2.64
C GLU A 117 3.63 0.63 -1.37
N SER A 118 4.55 -0.33 -1.24
CA SER A 118 5.53 -0.35 -0.14
C SER A 118 6.40 0.90 -0.14
N GLY A 119 6.94 1.28 -1.31
CA GLY A 119 7.76 2.49 -1.41
C GLY A 119 6.99 3.77 -1.06
N LEU A 120 5.71 3.85 -1.41
CA LEU A 120 4.85 4.97 -1.03
C LEU A 120 4.62 5.03 0.49
N ALA A 121 4.45 3.88 1.14
CA ALA A 121 4.33 3.81 2.60
C ALA A 121 5.61 4.29 3.30
N ASP A 122 6.79 3.90 2.80
CA ASP A 122 8.08 4.36 3.33
C ASP A 122 8.25 5.88 3.18
N VAL A 123 7.91 6.43 2.01
CA VAL A 123 7.94 7.88 1.76
C VAL A 123 6.99 8.63 2.71
N LYS A 124 5.79 8.08 2.96
CA LYS A 124 4.83 8.68 3.90
C LYS A 124 5.41 8.73 5.32
N ASN A 125 5.99 7.64 5.80
CA ASN A 125 6.61 7.58 7.13
C ASN A 125 7.80 8.56 7.25
N ALA A 126 8.63 8.64 6.21
CA ALA A 126 9.73 9.61 6.16
C ALA A 126 9.23 11.06 6.24
N LEU A 127 8.13 11.38 5.53
CA LEU A 127 7.53 12.71 5.57
C LEU A 127 6.95 13.06 6.96
N GLU A 128 6.33 12.08 7.64
CA GLU A 128 5.88 12.26 9.03
C GLU A 128 7.05 12.52 9.98
N GLY A 129 8.18 11.82 9.80
CA GLY A 129 9.42 12.07 10.53
C GLY A 129 9.97 13.48 10.31
N VAL A 130 10.08 13.92 9.05
CA VAL A 130 10.51 15.29 8.69
C VAL A 130 9.59 16.34 9.29
N ARG A 131 8.27 16.13 9.26
CA ARG A 131 7.30 17.02 9.89
C ARG A 131 7.54 17.12 11.41
N GLY A 132 7.83 16.00 12.07
CA GLY A 132 8.16 15.98 13.50
C GLY A 132 9.41 16.81 13.82
N GLU A 133 10.49 16.62 13.09
CA GLU A 133 11.72 17.41 13.25
C GLU A 133 11.47 18.91 12.99
N LEU A 134 10.66 19.26 11.99
CA LEU A 134 10.32 20.66 11.71
C LEU A 134 9.56 21.32 12.87
N PHE A 135 8.64 20.60 13.52
CA PHE A 135 7.96 21.10 14.71
C PHE A 135 8.93 21.32 15.88
N ARG A 136 9.90 20.40 16.07
CA ARG A 136 10.94 20.54 17.10
C ARG A 136 11.82 21.75 16.84
N VAL A 137 12.36 21.90 15.62
CA VAL A 137 13.19 23.04 15.21
C VAL A 137 12.42 24.35 15.35
N ARG A 138 11.13 24.39 15.01
CA ARG A 138 10.29 25.58 15.21
C ARG A 138 10.16 25.96 16.68
N GLY A 139 9.99 24.96 17.56
CA GLY A 139 9.97 25.17 19.02
C GLY A 139 11.28 25.74 19.53
N GLU A 140 12.41 25.12 19.16
CA GLU A 140 13.76 25.57 19.54
C GLU A 140 14.06 27.00 19.04
N LEU A 141 13.68 27.33 17.81
CA LEU A 141 13.81 28.70 17.28
C LEU A 141 12.94 29.71 18.03
N GLY A 142 11.74 29.31 18.47
CA GLY A 142 10.88 30.12 19.32
C GLY A 142 11.55 30.45 20.65
N GLU A 143 12.09 29.44 21.33
CA GLU A 143 12.83 29.63 22.58
C GLU A 143 14.09 30.49 22.39
N LEU A 144 14.85 30.26 21.32
CA LEU A 144 16.04 31.03 21.00
C LEU A 144 15.69 32.50 20.75
N LYS A 145 14.62 32.78 20.00
CA LYS A 145 14.14 34.15 19.76
C LYS A 145 13.84 34.87 21.07
N GLU A 146 13.18 34.20 22.00
CA GLU A 146 12.87 34.78 23.31
C GLU A 146 14.13 35.06 24.13
N ARG A 147 15.09 34.12 24.15
CA ARG A 147 16.40 34.31 24.82
C ARG A 147 17.18 35.48 24.23
N VAL A 148 17.21 35.60 22.90
CA VAL A 148 17.87 36.71 22.20
C VAL A 148 17.20 38.04 22.55
N ARG A 149 15.86 38.07 22.69
CA ARG A 149 15.14 39.29 23.11
C ARG A 149 15.54 39.74 24.51
N VAL A 150 15.55 38.82 25.47
CA VAL A 150 16.00 39.09 26.85
C VAL A 150 17.43 39.64 26.85
N MET A 151 18.32 39.03 26.07
CA MET A 151 19.71 39.47 25.93
C MET A 151 19.81 40.86 25.29
N GLY A 152 19.04 41.12 24.23
CA GLY A 152 18.98 42.42 23.58
C GLY A 152 18.54 43.53 24.53
N GLU A 153 17.51 43.29 25.36
CA GLU A 153 17.09 44.24 26.37
C GLU A 153 18.15 44.43 27.47
N ALA A 154 18.83 43.36 27.90
CA ALA A 154 19.92 43.48 28.87
C ALA A 154 21.08 44.34 28.33
N VAL A 155 21.50 44.12 27.07
CA VAL A 155 22.54 44.90 26.41
C VAL A 155 22.12 46.37 26.23
N TYR A 156 20.88 46.62 25.79
CA TYR A 156 20.37 47.99 25.64
C TYR A 156 20.37 48.74 26.98
N ASN A 157 19.89 48.11 28.06
CA ASN A 157 19.90 48.74 29.38
C ASN A 157 21.33 48.94 29.92
N PHE A 158 22.27 48.03 29.64
CA PHE A 158 23.68 48.22 29.99
C PHE A 158 24.28 49.41 29.24
N HIS A 159 24.01 49.52 27.93
CA HIS A 159 24.47 50.63 27.10
C HIS A 159 23.90 51.98 27.57
N ASP A 160 22.61 52.05 27.89
CA ASP A 160 21.96 53.25 28.41
C ASP A 160 22.50 53.66 29.79
N ALA A 161 22.76 52.69 30.67
CA ALA A 161 23.42 52.94 31.95
C ALA A 161 24.85 53.48 31.80
N PHE A 162 25.56 53.09 30.73
CA PHE A 162 26.92 53.55 30.43
C PHE A 162 26.96 54.91 29.73
N ILE A 163 26.02 55.22 28.82
CA ILE A 163 25.94 56.52 28.13
C ILE A 163 25.52 57.63 29.10
N ASN A 164 24.56 57.37 29.98
CA ASN A 164 24.13 58.35 30.98
C ASN A 164 25.11 58.48 32.15
N PHE A 165 26.27 57.81 32.10
CA PHE A 165 27.33 57.86 33.10
C PHE A 165 28.29 59.03 32.81
N PRO A 166 28.36 60.07 33.66
CA PRO A 166 29.40 61.08 33.52
C PRO A 166 30.75 60.45 33.89
N SER A 167 31.70 60.47 32.97
CA SER A 167 33.08 60.02 33.16
C SER A 167 33.79 60.80 34.28
N GLY A 168 33.61 60.40 35.53
CA GLY A 168 34.19 61.07 36.70
C GLY A 168 34.50 60.07 37.80
N LYS A 169 35.71 59.51 37.78
CA LYS A 169 36.40 58.78 38.86
C LYS A 169 35.54 58.38 40.08
N SER A 170 34.67 57.40 39.91
CA SER A 170 34.22 56.41 40.91
C SER A 170 33.27 55.47 40.17
N LEU A 171 33.71 54.25 39.84
CA LEU A 171 32.84 53.24 39.26
C LEU A 171 31.70 52.95 40.25
N VAL A 172 30.45 53.24 39.86
CA VAL A 172 29.23 52.92 40.60
C VAL A 172 29.15 53.60 41.97
N SER A 173 28.51 54.78 42.04
CA SER A 173 28.33 55.54 43.29
C SER A 173 27.08 55.11 44.06
N ASN A 174 27.08 55.32 45.39
CA ASN A 174 25.89 55.10 46.22
C ASN A 174 24.68 55.92 45.75
N SER A 175 24.91 57.13 45.22
CA SER A 175 23.86 57.97 44.63
C SER A 175 23.14 57.31 43.46
N GLU A 176 23.85 56.62 42.57
CA GLU A 176 23.23 55.91 41.44
C GLU A 176 22.37 54.74 41.91
N ALA A 177 22.85 54.00 42.90
CA ALA A 177 22.08 52.94 43.53
C ALA A 177 20.79 53.47 44.17
N VAL A 178 20.82 54.64 44.82
CA VAL A 178 19.62 55.28 45.39
C VAL A 178 18.60 55.64 44.31
N LEU A 179 19.07 56.24 43.20
CA LEU A 179 18.20 56.64 42.09
C LEU A 179 17.54 55.43 41.42
N LEU A 180 18.33 54.42 41.08
CA LEU A 180 17.82 53.21 40.44
C LEU A 180 16.86 52.44 41.35
N ARG A 181 17.16 52.36 42.66
CA ARG A 181 16.24 51.80 43.68
C ARG A 181 14.90 52.54 43.70
N GLY A 182 14.93 53.88 43.68
CA GLY A 182 13.71 54.70 43.61
C GLY A 182 12.87 54.40 42.37
N LEU A 183 13.51 54.33 41.20
CA LEU A 183 12.86 53.96 39.94
C LEU A 183 12.28 52.54 39.98
N LEU A 184 13.01 51.57 40.52
CA LEU A 184 12.55 50.18 40.65
C LEU A 184 11.32 50.06 41.56
N LYS A 185 11.26 50.81 42.66
CA LYS A 185 10.06 50.84 43.50
C LYS A 185 8.84 51.40 42.76
N GLN A 186 9.03 52.49 42.03
CA GLN A 186 7.96 53.14 41.28
C GLN A 186 7.45 52.27 40.12
N LEU A 187 8.36 51.62 39.40
CA LEU A 187 8.06 50.81 38.22
C LEU A 187 7.80 49.33 38.56
N SER A 188 7.67 48.99 39.85
CA SER A 188 7.50 47.61 40.29
C SER A 188 6.24 46.99 39.64
N PRO A 189 6.40 45.97 38.78
CA PRO A 189 5.29 45.39 38.04
C PRO A 189 4.31 44.68 38.99
N GLU A 190 3.05 44.56 38.55
CA GLU A 190 2.03 43.85 39.32
C GLU A 190 2.35 42.35 39.41
N ALA A 191 2.14 41.77 40.58
CA ALA A 191 2.33 40.34 40.81
C ALA A 191 1.18 39.50 40.24
N ARG A 192 1.48 38.31 39.72
CA ARG A 192 0.50 37.31 39.25
C ARG A 192 0.94 35.87 39.57
N SER A 193 0.01 34.94 39.42
CA SER A 193 -0.01 33.70 40.19
C SER A 193 0.69 32.50 39.52
N ARG A 194 1.99 32.60 39.17
CA ARG A 194 2.79 31.39 38.93
C ARG A 194 4.21 31.43 39.48
N TYR A 195 5.00 32.44 39.13
CA TYR A 195 6.39 32.59 39.57
C TYR A 195 6.61 33.89 40.34
N TYR A 196 6.04 35.03 39.89
CA TYR A 196 6.15 36.32 40.57
C TYR A 196 4.89 36.65 41.36
N THR A 197 4.75 36.03 42.53
CA THR A 197 3.56 36.13 43.39
C THR A 197 3.52 37.43 44.21
N PRO A 198 2.36 37.80 44.81
CA PRO A 198 2.26 38.98 45.66
C PRO A 198 3.26 38.99 46.81
N GLU A 199 3.59 37.83 47.36
CA GLU A 199 4.59 37.64 48.41
C GLU A 199 6.00 37.94 47.89
N VAL A 200 6.34 37.44 46.70
CA VAL A 200 7.62 37.72 46.03
C VAL A 200 7.77 39.22 45.74
N ARG A 201 6.69 39.86 45.27
CA ARG A 201 6.65 41.32 45.06
C ARG A 201 6.80 42.09 46.37
N LYS A 202 6.12 41.67 47.43
CA LYS A 202 6.27 42.29 48.75
C LYS A 202 7.71 42.20 49.23
N ARG A 203 8.33 41.02 49.10
CA ARG A 203 9.73 40.80 49.46
C ARG A 203 10.69 41.66 48.66
N LEU A 204 10.44 41.82 47.35
CA LEU A 204 11.20 42.74 46.50
C LEU A 204 11.16 44.17 47.05
N LEU A 205 9.97 44.67 47.37
CA LEU A 205 9.81 46.02 47.90
C LEU A 205 10.48 46.20 49.26
N GLU A 206 10.41 45.20 50.15
CA GLU A 206 11.14 45.20 51.43
C GLU A 206 12.66 45.31 51.22
N LEU A 207 13.22 44.55 50.28
CA LEU A 207 14.64 44.63 49.96
C LEU A 207 14.98 46.00 49.35
N LEU A 208 14.16 46.50 48.44
CA LEU A 208 14.35 47.83 47.84
C LEU A 208 14.16 48.99 48.84
N ASP A 209 13.56 48.76 50.01
CA ASP A 209 13.47 49.76 51.09
C ASP A 209 14.72 49.81 51.96
N LYS A 210 15.56 48.77 51.91
CA LYS A 210 16.78 48.68 52.70
C LYS A 210 17.78 49.76 52.31
N ASP A 211 18.49 50.28 53.31
CA ASP A 211 19.64 51.16 53.07
C ASP A 211 20.73 50.42 52.31
N ILE A 212 21.34 51.07 51.31
CA ILE A 212 22.41 50.50 50.47
C ILE A 212 23.57 50.00 51.34
N GLU A 213 23.87 50.71 52.42
CA GLU A 213 24.98 50.37 53.30
C GLU A 213 24.72 49.10 54.12
N ALA A 214 23.44 48.77 54.35
CA ALA A 214 22.98 47.66 55.17
C ALA A 214 22.76 46.35 54.37
N TYR A 215 22.96 46.38 53.05
CA TYR A 215 22.88 45.17 52.23
C TYR A 215 23.92 44.13 52.65
N THR A 216 23.52 42.87 52.51
CA THR A 216 24.35 41.69 52.72
C THR A 216 24.36 40.83 51.47
N TRP A 217 25.30 39.88 51.39
CA TRP A 217 25.32 38.90 50.30
C TRP A 217 24.05 38.04 50.25
N GLU A 218 23.36 37.82 51.39
CA GLU A 218 22.09 37.09 51.40
C GLU A 218 20.97 37.91 50.76
N ASP A 219 20.89 39.22 51.04
CA ASP A 219 19.90 40.10 50.41
C ASP A 219 20.08 40.14 48.88
N VAL A 220 21.33 40.18 48.41
CA VAL A 220 21.66 40.09 46.99
C VAL A 220 21.18 38.77 46.39
N ASN A 221 21.42 37.66 47.09
CA ASN A 221 20.98 36.34 46.64
C ASN A 221 19.45 36.26 46.55
N GLU A 222 18.73 36.84 47.50
CA GLU A 222 17.28 36.95 47.44
C GLU A 222 16.80 37.81 46.27
N LEU A 223 17.42 38.97 46.03
CA LEU A 223 17.10 39.80 44.86
C LEU A 223 17.32 39.05 43.54
N ARG A 224 18.35 38.19 43.46
CA ARG A 224 18.59 37.34 42.28
C ARG A 224 17.49 36.31 42.08
N LYS A 225 17.07 35.62 43.15
CA LYS A 225 15.93 34.68 43.10
C LYS A 225 14.64 35.37 42.65
N ILE A 226 14.41 36.60 43.11
CA ILE A 226 13.26 37.41 42.69
C ILE A 226 13.38 37.80 41.21
N ALA A 227 14.56 38.21 40.75
CA ALA A 227 14.78 38.53 39.34
C ALA A 227 14.54 37.31 38.44
N GLU A 228 14.95 36.11 38.87
CA GLU A 228 14.66 34.85 38.19
C GLU A 228 13.15 34.55 38.18
N ALA A 229 12.44 34.78 39.29
CA ALA A 229 10.99 34.62 39.36
C ALA A 229 10.25 35.56 38.39
N ILE A 230 10.69 36.81 38.27
CA ILE A 230 10.15 37.79 37.30
C ILE A 230 10.39 37.32 35.87
N LEU A 231 11.59 36.82 35.57
CA LEU A 231 11.93 36.34 34.24
C LEU A 231 11.12 35.07 33.87
N ASN A 232 10.93 34.16 34.82
CA ASN A 232 10.11 32.97 34.64
C ASN A 232 8.63 33.33 34.42
N GLU A 233 8.09 34.28 35.20
CA GLU A 233 6.75 34.82 34.99
C GLU A 233 6.62 35.48 33.60
N TYR A 234 7.66 36.17 33.12
CA TYR A 234 7.69 36.70 31.75
C TYR A 234 7.60 35.58 30.71
N PHE A 235 8.42 34.53 30.82
CA PHE A 235 8.41 33.43 29.84
C PHE A 235 7.05 32.73 29.77
N GLU A 236 6.37 32.64 30.90
CA GLU A 236 5.03 32.07 31.05
C GLU A 236 3.94 32.99 30.48
N THR A 237 3.93 34.27 30.87
CA THR A 237 2.78 35.16 30.63
C THR A 237 2.97 36.11 29.44
N LYS A 238 4.18 36.22 28.91
CA LYS A 238 4.59 37.19 27.86
C LYS A 238 4.28 38.65 28.21
N ARG A 239 4.29 38.97 29.50
CA ARG A 239 4.08 40.33 30.02
C ARG A 239 5.30 41.22 29.81
N GLU A 240 5.17 42.17 28.90
CA GLU A 240 6.25 43.11 28.52
C GLU A 240 6.75 43.99 29.66
N ASP A 241 5.91 44.32 30.64
CA ASP A 241 6.31 45.11 31.81
C ASP A 241 7.35 44.37 32.68
N LEU A 242 7.22 43.05 32.80
CA LEU A 242 8.20 42.21 33.51
C LEU A 242 9.54 42.19 32.79
N LEU A 243 9.55 42.08 31.46
CA LEU A 243 10.81 42.05 30.72
C LEU A 243 11.51 43.40 30.72
N ARG A 244 10.76 44.51 30.65
CA ARG A 244 11.36 45.85 30.77
C ARG A 244 11.94 46.12 32.17
N TYR A 245 11.36 45.50 33.20
CA TYR A 245 11.77 45.65 34.59
C TYR A 245 13.00 44.79 34.94
N TYR A 246 13.01 43.52 34.51
CA TYR A 246 14.06 42.54 34.78
C TYR A 246 15.51 43.07 34.61
N PRO A 247 15.91 43.64 33.45
CA PRO A 247 17.27 44.11 33.25
C PRO A 247 17.62 45.28 34.16
N LYS A 248 16.66 46.15 34.52
CA LYS A 248 16.88 47.23 35.49
C LYS A 248 17.16 46.70 36.88
N LEU A 249 16.40 45.68 37.31
CA LEU A 249 16.64 44.99 38.57
C LEU A 249 18.00 44.29 38.57
N ARG A 250 18.38 43.62 37.47
CA ARG A 250 19.70 42.98 37.33
C ARG A 250 20.85 43.99 37.39
N THR A 251 20.70 45.16 36.77
CA THR A 251 21.68 46.26 36.88
C THR A 251 21.81 46.73 38.32
N TYR A 252 20.70 46.93 39.03
CA TYR A 252 20.72 47.31 40.45
C TYR A 252 21.42 46.26 41.32
N ILE A 253 21.13 44.97 41.12
CA ILE A 253 21.80 43.88 41.82
C ILE A 253 23.32 43.93 41.60
N ALA A 254 23.78 44.10 40.35
CA ALA A 254 25.20 44.19 40.03
C ALA A 254 25.89 45.41 40.68
N ILE A 255 25.18 46.53 40.78
CA ILE A 255 25.65 47.73 41.49
C ILE A 255 25.86 47.44 42.97
N ILE A 256 24.87 46.83 43.64
CA ILE A 256 24.96 46.47 45.07
C ILE A 256 26.07 45.44 45.31
N GLU A 257 26.17 44.41 44.45
CA GLU A 257 27.28 43.42 44.49
C GLU A 257 28.65 44.12 44.43
N GLY A 258 28.81 45.08 43.51
CA GLY A 258 30.03 45.87 43.39
C GLY A 258 30.38 46.67 44.65
N ILE A 259 29.37 47.30 45.28
CA ILE A 259 29.53 48.04 46.54
C ILE A 259 29.97 47.10 47.68
N LEU A 260 29.32 45.93 47.82
CA LEU A 260 29.67 44.94 48.85
C LEU A 260 31.08 44.39 48.68
N MET A 261 31.48 44.14 47.43
CA MET A 261 32.81 43.63 47.13
C MET A 261 33.91 44.63 47.49
N ARG A 262 33.68 45.93 47.23
CA ARG A 262 34.61 47.00 47.66
C ARG A 262 34.76 47.05 49.17
N LYS A 263 33.66 47.04 49.92
CA LYS A 263 33.71 47.01 51.40
C LYS A 263 34.49 45.83 51.94
N GLN A 264 34.37 44.67 51.30
CA GLN A 264 35.13 43.48 51.69
C GLN A 264 36.62 43.63 51.38
N LEU A 265 36.98 44.20 50.24
CA LEU A 265 38.37 44.47 49.86
C LEU A 265 39.02 45.52 50.77
N GLU A 266 38.32 46.59 51.12
CA GLU A 266 38.79 47.62 52.06
C GLU A 266 39.08 47.01 53.44
N LYS A 267 38.16 46.20 53.98
CA LYS A 267 38.38 45.45 55.24
C LYS A 267 39.56 44.48 55.19
N LEU A 268 39.87 43.92 54.01
CA LEU A 268 41.03 43.05 53.81
C LEU A 268 42.34 43.84 53.71
N GLN A 269 42.30 45.05 53.17
CA GLN A 269 43.45 45.96 53.10
C GLN A 269 43.79 46.55 54.47
N GLU A 270 42.79 46.90 55.28
CA GLU A 270 42.97 47.35 56.67
C GLU A 270 43.55 46.26 57.59
N LYS A 271 43.39 44.98 57.24
CA LYS A 271 43.90 43.82 57.99
C LYS A 271 45.33 43.39 57.63
N LYS A 272 45.96 43.98 56.61
CA LYS A 272 47.36 43.68 56.28
C LYS A 272 48.28 44.42 57.28
N PRO A 273 49.14 43.73 58.04
CA PRO A 273 50.12 44.41 58.88
C PRO A 273 51.05 45.24 57.99
N THR A 274 51.26 46.50 58.38
CA THR A 274 52.27 47.38 57.79
C THR A 274 53.61 46.65 57.81
N PRO A 275 54.39 46.60 56.72
CA PRO A 275 55.74 46.06 56.78
C PRO A 275 56.54 46.92 57.77
N GLU A 276 56.96 46.33 58.90
CA GLU A 276 57.98 46.94 59.75
C GLU A 276 59.25 47.08 58.89
N GLY A 277 59.74 48.31 58.79
CA GLY A 277 60.90 48.69 57.97
C GLY A 277 62.23 48.21 58.53
#